data_AF-A0A090THP3-F1
#
_entry.id   AF-A0A090THP3-F1
#
_cell.length_a   1.000
_cell.length_b   1.000
_cell.length_c   1.000
_cell.angle_alpha   90.00
_cell.angle_beta   90.00
_cell.angle_gamma   90.00
#
_symmetry.space_group_name_H-M   'P 1'
#
loop_
_entity.id
_entity.type
_entity.pdbx_description
1 polymer ?
#
loop_
_entity_poly.entity_id
_entity_poly.type
_entity_poly.pdbx_seq_one_letter_code
_entity_poly.pdbx_strand_id
1 'polypeptide(L)'
;MSLDMSIEAVLKRASLVLSESGSDSPSLDAAVLLCHALEKPRSYLLTWPEKELTTEQTTQFDALMARRIAGEPVAYILGEREFWSLPLNVAPSTLIPRPDTERLVELA
;
A
#
# COMPACT_ATOMS: atom_id res chain seq x y z
N MET A 1 -15.29 16.83 -18.67
CA MET A 1 -15.56 15.49 -18.11
C MET A 1 -14.21 14.84 -17.88
N SER A 2 -13.55 15.17 -16.78
CA SER A 2 -12.19 14.69 -16.47
C SER A 2 -12.20 13.85 -15.19
N LEU A 3 -13.26 13.06 -14.98
CA LEU A 3 -13.37 12.17 -13.80
C LEU A 3 -12.44 10.95 -13.88
N ASP A 4 -11.63 10.82 -14.95
CA ASP A 4 -10.73 9.69 -15.10
C ASP A 4 -9.53 9.78 -14.16
N MET A 5 -9.12 10.94 -13.66
CA MET A 5 -7.92 11.07 -12.82
C MET A 5 -8.24 11.33 -11.34
N SER A 6 -9.50 11.24 -10.91
CA SER A 6 -9.86 11.43 -9.49
C SER A 6 -9.35 10.29 -8.60
N ILE A 7 -9.07 10.59 -7.33
CA ILE A 7 -8.66 9.61 -6.34
C ILE A 7 -9.62 8.41 -6.29
N GLU A 8 -10.93 8.67 -6.26
CA GLU A 8 -11.95 7.61 -6.24
C GLU A 8 -11.88 6.72 -7.50
N ALA A 9 -11.81 7.34 -8.68
CA ALA A 9 -11.75 6.61 -9.94
C ALA A 9 -10.47 5.77 -10.05
N VAL A 10 -9.33 6.34 -9.65
CA VAL A 10 -8.03 5.67 -9.62
C VAL A 10 -8.06 4.47 -8.66
N LEU A 11 -8.56 4.65 -7.44
CA LEU A 11 -8.68 3.56 -6.47
C LEU A 11 -9.56 2.43 -6.98
N LYS A 12 -10.71 2.76 -7.59
CA LYS A 12 -11.64 1.78 -8.12
C LYS A 12 -11.02 0.95 -9.25
N ARG A 13 -10.31 1.61 -10.18
CA ARG A 13 -9.60 0.93 -11.27
C ARG A 13 -8.46 0.07 -10.75
N ALA A 14 -7.62 0.61 -9.87
CA ALA A 14 -6.50 -0.11 -9.30
C ALA A 14 -6.95 -1.36 -8.53
N SER A 15 -8.03 -1.25 -7.75
CA SER A 15 -8.61 -2.39 -7.02
C SER A 15 -9.09 -3.48 -7.98
N LEU A 16 -9.71 -3.12 -9.11
CA LEU A 16 -10.15 -4.08 -10.12
C LEU A 16 -8.94 -4.82 -10.72
N VAL A 17 -7.91 -4.09 -11.15
CA VAL A 17 -6.69 -4.67 -11.73
C VAL A 17 -6.00 -5.61 -10.73
N LEU A 18 -5.90 -5.22 -9.46
CA LEU A 18 -5.27 -6.05 -8.43
C LEU A 18 -6.10 -7.28 -8.07
N SER A 19 -7.43 -7.21 -8.20
CA SER A 19 -8.29 -8.37 -7.99
C SER A 19 -8.07 -9.42 -9.09
N GLU A 20 -7.82 -8.99 -10.33
CA GLU A 20 -7.51 -9.88 -11.45
C GLU A 20 -6.10 -10.48 -11.36
N SER A 21 -5.15 -9.76 -10.74
CA SER A 21 -3.79 -10.25 -10.52
C SER A 21 -3.64 -11.21 -9.33
N GLY A 22 -4.73 -11.50 -8.61
CA GLY A 22 -4.73 -12.43 -7.47
C GLY A 22 -4.23 -11.83 -6.15
N SER A 23 -4.39 -10.51 -5.94
CA SER A 23 -4.15 -9.92 -4.62
C SER A 23 -5.23 -10.36 -3.62
N ASP A 24 -4.83 -10.72 -2.40
CA ASP A 24 -5.74 -11.05 -1.29
C ASP A 24 -6.50 -9.81 -0.76
N SER A 25 -5.92 -8.61 -0.93
CA SER A 25 -6.46 -7.36 -0.40
C SER A 25 -6.36 -6.20 -1.40
N PRO A 26 -7.02 -6.30 -2.58
CA PRO A 26 -6.82 -5.38 -3.70
C PRO A 26 -7.16 -3.92 -3.35
N SER A 27 -8.25 -3.68 -2.62
CA SER A 27 -8.65 -2.33 -2.21
C SER A 27 -7.70 -1.71 -1.17
N LEU A 28 -7.12 -2.53 -0.29
CA LEU A 28 -6.16 -2.07 0.70
C LEU A 28 -4.83 -1.74 0.02
N ASP A 29 -4.34 -2.63 -0.84
CA ASP A 29 -3.11 -2.47 -1.60
C ASP A 29 -3.18 -1.17 -2.45
N ALA A 30 -4.26 -0.99 -3.21
CA ALA A 30 -4.47 0.22 -4.01
C ALA A 30 -4.43 1.49 -3.16
N ALA A 31 -5.11 1.49 -1.99
CA ALA A 31 -5.12 2.63 -1.09
C ALA A 31 -3.73 2.93 -0.50
N VAL A 32 -3.00 1.89 -0.12
CA VAL A 32 -1.65 2.02 0.46
C VAL A 32 -0.66 2.56 -0.56
N LEU A 33 -0.66 2.02 -1.78
CA LEU A 33 0.20 2.51 -2.87
C LEU A 33 -0.15 3.94 -3.27
N LEU A 34 -1.43 4.30 -3.29
CA LEU A 34 -1.87 5.66 -3.61
C LEU A 34 -1.49 6.66 -2.52
N CYS A 35 -1.63 6.28 -1.24
CA CYS A 35 -1.16 7.10 -0.12
C CYS A 35 0.33 7.43 -0.24
N HIS A 36 1.15 6.43 -0.60
CA HIS A 36 2.58 6.61 -0.79
C HIS A 36 2.89 7.54 -1.97
N ALA A 37 2.27 7.32 -3.13
CA ALA A 37 2.46 8.17 -4.31
C ALA A 37 1.99 9.63 -4.09
N LEU A 38 1.00 9.85 -3.22
CA LEU A 38 0.53 11.19 -2.88
C LEU A 38 1.29 11.83 -1.71
N GLU A 39 2.10 11.06 -0.98
CA GLU A 39 2.66 11.43 0.32
C GLU A 39 1.57 11.97 1.27
N LYS A 40 0.44 11.27 1.33
CA LYS A 40 -0.72 11.63 2.17
C LYS A 40 -1.23 10.44 2.99
N PRO A 41 -1.77 10.70 4.19
CA PRO A 41 -2.42 9.66 4.96
C PRO A 41 -3.73 9.21 4.30
N ARG A 42 -4.19 8.01 4.67
CA ARG A 42 -5.45 7.43 4.16
C ARG A 42 -6.68 8.32 4.40
N SER A 43 -6.68 9.13 5.46
CA SER A 43 -7.75 10.11 5.72
C SER A 43 -7.90 11.13 4.61
N TYR A 44 -6.81 11.47 3.90
CA TYR A 44 -6.86 12.39 2.77
C TYR A 44 -7.67 11.82 1.60
N LEU A 45 -7.50 10.53 1.30
CA LEU A 45 -8.25 9.86 0.22
C LEU A 45 -9.76 9.88 0.49
N LEU A 46 -10.15 9.71 1.75
CA LEU A 46 -11.55 9.74 2.18
C LEU A 46 -12.12 11.16 2.24
N THR A 47 -11.28 12.15 2.53
CA THR A 47 -11.69 13.56 2.63
C THR A 47 -11.84 14.21 1.26
N TRP A 48 -11.02 13.79 0.28
CA TRP A 48 -10.92 14.42 -1.04
C TRP A 48 -11.05 13.41 -2.19
N PRO A 49 -12.12 12.59 -2.26
CA PRO A 49 -12.25 11.54 -3.27
C PRO A 49 -12.31 12.08 -4.71
N GLU A 50 -12.84 13.30 -4.88
CA GLU A 50 -12.97 13.96 -6.18
C GLU A 50 -11.68 14.65 -6.65
N LYS A 51 -10.64 14.70 -5.81
CA LYS A 51 -9.41 15.40 -6.17
C LYS A 51 -8.65 14.62 -7.23
N GLU A 52 -8.20 15.35 -8.26
CA GLU A 52 -7.44 14.78 -9.37
C GLU A 52 -5.95 14.62 -9.01
N LEU A 53 -5.36 13.52 -9.48
CA LEU A 53 -3.93 13.29 -9.42
C LEU A 53 -3.20 14.17 -10.44
N THR A 54 -2.02 14.67 -10.06
CA THR A 54 -1.09 15.28 -11.02
C THR A 54 -0.44 14.19 -11.89
N THR A 55 0.07 14.57 -13.07
CA THR A 55 0.77 13.63 -13.95
C THR A 55 1.94 12.92 -13.26
N GLU A 56 2.65 13.62 -12.37
CA GLU A 56 3.75 13.07 -11.59
C GLU A 56 3.25 12.02 -10.59
N GLN A 57 2.18 12.32 -9.85
CA GLN A 57 1.55 11.39 -8.90
C GLN A 57 1.02 10.14 -9.61
N THR A 58 0.37 10.31 -10.76
CA THR A 58 -0.09 9.18 -11.59
C THR A 58 1.07 8.32 -12.04
N THR A 59 2.16 8.93 -12.52
CA THR A 59 3.36 8.19 -12.97
C THR A 59 3.99 7.39 -11.84
N GLN A 60 4.12 8.00 -10.64
CA GLN A 60 4.62 7.31 -9.46
C GLN A 60 3.71 6.15 -9.06
N PHE A 61 2.40 6.39 -8.99
CA PHE A 61 1.42 5.37 -8.66
C PHE A 61 1.44 4.19 -9.64
N ASP A 62 1.49 4.46 -10.94
CA ASP A 62 1.54 3.43 -11.99
C ASP A 62 2.80 2.57 -11.87
N ALA A 63 3.95 3.16 -11.52
CA ALA A 63 5.19 2.42 -11.28
C ALA A 63 5.08 1.46 -10.09
N LEU A 64 4.43 1.90 -9.00
CA LEU A 64 4.17 1.05 -7.82
C LEU A 64 3.18 -0.07 -8.14
N MET A 65 2.12 0.24 -8.88
CA MET A 65 1.12 -0.74 -9.34
C MET A 65 1.75 -1.80 -10.22
N ALA A 66 2.62 -1.44 -11.17
CA ALA A 66 3.31 -2.38 -12.03
C ALA A 66 4.14 -3.41 -11.23
N ARG A 67 4.84 -2.96 -10.19
CA ARG A 67 5.57 -3.86 -9.28
C ARG A 67 4.60 -4.79 -8.52
N ARG A 68 3.47 -4.26 -8.05
CA ARG A 68 2.48 -5.07 -7.32
C ARG A 68 1.84 -6.14 -8.20
N ILE A 69 1.49 -5.78 -9.44
CA ILE A 69 0.94 -6.70 -10.45
C ILE A 69 1.94 -7.78 -10.82
N ALA A 70 3.24 -7.46 -10.83
CA ALA A 70 4.31 -8.45 -11.03
C ALA A 70 4.46 -9.45 -9.85
N GLY A 71 3.64 -9.32 -8.80
CA GLY A 71 3.63 -10.20 -7.64
C GLY A 71 4.52 -9.73 -6.50
N GLU A 72 5.11 -8.53 -6.59
CA GLU A 72 5.93 -8.00 -5.50
C GLU A 72 5.05 -7.63 -4.29
N PRO A 73 5.40 -8.05 -3.07
CA PRO A 73 4.67 -7.64 -1.87
C PRO A 73 4.69 -6.12 -1.66
N VAL A 74 3.57 -5.53 -1.24
CA VAL A 74 3.44 -4.08 -1.00
C VAL A 74 4.53 -3.55 -0.05
N ALA A 75 4.89 -4.30 0.99
CA ALA A 75 5.95 -3.92 1.92
C ALA A 75 7.34 -3.76 1.27
N TYR A 76 7.63 -4.51 0.20
CA TYR A 76 8.89 -4.37 -0.55
C TYR A 76 8.83 -3.23 -1.57
N ILE A 77 7.64 -2.98 -2.11
CA ILE A 77 7.38 -1.85 -3.02
C ILE A 77 7.61 -0.53 -2.29
N LEU A 78 7.02 -0.40 -1.11
CA LEU A 78 7.11 0.81 -0.30
C LEU A 78 8.46 0.96 0.42
N GLY A 79 9.27 -0.10 0.49
CA GLY A 79 10.54 -0.10 1.24
C GLY A 79 10.38 0.10 2.75
N GLU A 80 9.15 0.29 3.23
CA GLU A 80 8.80 0.58 4.61
C GLU A 80 7.95 -0.55 5.17
N ARG A 81 8.41 -1.12 6.28
CA ARG A 81 7.70 -2.16 7.02
C ARG A 81 6.68 -1.52 7.96
N GLU A 82 5.69 -0.80 7.44
CA GLU A 82 4.56 -0.33 8.25
C GLU A 82 3.54 -1.45 8.40
N PHE A 83 3.78 -2.25 9.44
CA PHE A 83 2.82 -3.20 9.99
C PHE A 83 1.66 -2.40 10.58
N TRP A 84 0.54 -2.33 9.85
CA TRP A 84 -0.81 -2.01 10.34
C TRP A 84 -0.91 -1.14 11.61
N SER A 85 -1.29 0.13 11.42
CA SER A 85 -2.02 0.98 12.40
C SER A 85 -1.23 1.79 13.43
N LEU A 86 -0.21 2.57 13.06
CA LEU A 86 0.15 3.86 13.71
C LEU A 86 1.39 4.43 12.98
N PRO A 87 1.50 5.76 12.75
CA PRO A 87 2.78 6.35 12.34
C PRO A 87 3.75 6.25 13.52
N LEU A 88 4.53 5.18 13.57
CA LEU A 88 5.64 5.06 14.51
C LEU A 88 6.91 5.42 13.75
N ASN A 89 7.49 6.56 14.11
CA ASN A 89 8.88 6.89 13.80
C ASN A 89 9.78 5.71 14.20
N VAL A 90 10.24 4.92 13.23
CA VAL A 90 11.24 3.88 13.46
C VAL A 90 12.62 4.48 13.22
N ALA A 91 13.31 4.78 14.33
CA ALA A 91 14.75 4.99 14.36
C ALA A 91 15.49 3.67 13.97
N PRO A 92 16.72 3.72 13.43
CA PRO A 92 17.38 2.61 12.75
C PRO A 92 18.00 1.59 13.73
N SER A 93 17.18 0.98 14.58
CA SER A 93 17.59 -0.11 15.44
C SER A 93 16.40 -1.00 15.77
N THR A 94 15.94 -1.81 14.82
CA THR A 94 15.06 -2.93 15.18
C THR A 94 15.28 -4.12 14.27
N LEU A 95 15.80 -5.18 14.88
CA LEU A 95 15.92 -6.52 14.33
C LEU A 95 14.60 -6.96 13.71
N ILE A 96 14.68 -7.63 12.56
CA ILE A 96 13.59 -8.40 11.96
C ILE A 96 13.41 -9.67 12.82
N PRO A 97 12.34 -9.84 13.63
CA PRO A 97 12.09 -11.13 14.25
C PRO A 97 11.36 -12.00 13.23
N ARG A 98 11.96 -13.15 12.88
CA ARG A 98 11.27 -14.24 12.21
C ARG A 98 10.33 -14.92 13.23
N PRO A 99 9.08 -15.25 12.87
CA PRO A 99 8.22 -16.05 13.73
C PRO A 99 8.46 -17.52 13.43
N ASP A 100 9.53 -18.11 13.96
CA ASP A 100 9.69 -19.57 13.98
C ASP A 100 10.76 -19.95 15.00
N THR A 101 10.37 -20.04 16.28
CA THR A 101 10.80 -21.07 17.27
C THR A 101 10.43 -20.65 18.69
N GLU A 102 9.18 -20.85 19.10
CA GLU A 102 8.83 -20.99 20.52
C GLU A 102 7.77 -22.08 20.68
N ARG A 103 8.23 -23.33 20.71
CA ARG A 103 7.48 -24.40 21.39
C ARG A 103 8.44 -25.49 21.83
N LEU A 104 8.89 -25.41 23.09
CA LEU A 104 9.15 -26.56 23.98
C LEU A 104 9.68 -26.05 25.33
N VAL A 105 8.76 -25.76 26.26
CA VAL A 105 9.06 -25.87 27.70
C VAL A 105 7.95 -26.70 28.31
N GLU A 106 8.22 -27.99 28.44
CA GLU A 106 7.63 -28.82 29.49
C GLU A 106 8.66 -29.89 29.85
N LEU A 107 8.96 -29.97 31.15
CA LEU A 107 9.72 -31.00 31.90
C LEU A 107 11.03 -30.51 32.56
N ALA A 108 10.91 -29.98 33.78
CA ALA A 108 11.62 -30.44 34.98
C ALA A 108 11.09 -29.70 36.23
#